data_AF-A0A261Y642-F1
#
_entry.id   AF-A0A261Y642-F1
#
_cell.length_a   1.000
_cell.length_b   1.000
_cell.length_c   1.000
_cell.angle_alpha   90.00
_cell.angle_beta   90.00
_cell.angle_gamma   90.00
#
_symmetry.space_group_name_H-M   'P 1'
#
loop_
_entity.id
_entity.type
_entity.pdbx_description
1 polymer ?
#
loop_
_entity_poly.entity_id
_entity_poly.type
_entity_poly.pdbx_seq_one_letter_code
_entity_poly.pdbx_strand_id
1 'polypeptide(L)'
;MSRDPGEEEFLKQLQQVDEKEHDTTSICDLSQAFDRLWSCYALGSQATHYYRYGTKKDCSERTDDFKFCLKLKTMARAKAEKLKEEREAEKLERFYADKNSEDVWTLRKSPPQFTPFNPQP
;
A
#
# COMPACT_ATOMS: atom_id res chain seq x y z
N MET A 1 3.96 -17.51 29.07
CA MET A 1 2.63 -17.10 28.58
C MET A 1 2.03 -18.28 27.85
N SER A 2 1.15 -19.03 28.49
CA SER A 2 0.37 -20.07 27.82
C SER A 2 -0.72 -19.39 27.01
N ARG A 3 -0.85 -19.72 25.73
CA ARG A 3 -1.88 -19.16 24.84
C ARG A 3 -3.24 -19.69 25.26
N ASP A 4 -4.22 -18.82 25.45
CA ASP A 4 -5.58 -19.23 25.78
C ASP A 4 -6.20 -19.98 24.58
N PRO A 5 -6.99 -21.05 24.82
CA PRO A 5 -7.53 -21.89 23.73
C PRO A 5 -8.41 -21.12 22.73
N GLY A 6 -8.98 -19.97 23.13
CA GLY A 6 -9.75 -19.09 22.25
C GLY A 6 -8.89 -18.23 21.30
N GLU A 7 -7.62 -17.94 21.65
CA GLU A 7 -6.72 -17.18 20.78
C GLU A 7 -6.25 -18.05 19.60
N GLU A 8 -6.04 -19.35 19.80
CA GLU A 8 -5.67 -20.27 18.71
C GLU A 8 -6.77 -20.45 17.68
N GLU A 9 -8.03 -20.47 18.10
CA GLU A 9 -9.19 -20.55 17.21
C GLU A 9 -9.36 -19.26 16.41
N PHE A 10 -9.16 -18.10 17.05
CA PHE A 10 -9.14 -16.79 16.40
C PHE A 10 -8.01 -16.67 15.38
N LEU A 11 -6.79 -17.13 15.70
CA LEU A 11 -5.66 -17.12 14.77
C LEU A 11 -5.90 -18.03 13.55
N LYS A 12 -6.54 -19.19 13.75
CA LYS A 12 -6.97 -20.06 12.64
C LYS A 12 -8.05 -19.40 11.78
N GLN A 13 -8.99 -18.69 12.40
CA GLN A 13 -9.98 -17.91 11.67
C GLN A 13 -9.33 -16.79 10.86
N LEU A 14 -8.36 -16.06 11.44
CA LEU A 14 -7.60 -15.04 10.73
C LEU A 14 -6.84 -15.64 9.54
N GLN A 15 -6.14 -16.77 9.72
CA GLN A 15 -5.46 -17.46 8.60
C GLN A 15 -6.42 -17.90 7.49
N GLN A 16 -7.61 -18.40 7.83
CA GLN A 16 -8.61 -18.82 6.84
C GLN A 16 -9.22 -17.65 6.06
N VAL A 17 -9.36 -16.48 6.69
CA VAL A 17 -9.81 -15.27 6.00
C VAL A 17 -8.70 -14.77 5.09
N ASP A 18 -7.44 -14.78 5.55
CA ASP A 18 -6.26 -14.41 4.75
C ASP A 18 -6.12 -15.28 3.50
N GLU A 19 -6.23 -16.62 3.60
CA GLU A 19 -6.16 -17.54 2.45
C GLU A 19 -7.29 -17.33 1.43
N LYS A 20 -8.53 -17.10 1.91
CA LYS A 20 -9.68 -16.85 1.02
C LYS A 20 -9.62 -15.48 0.35
N GLU A 21 -9.12 -14.48 1.07
CA GLU A 21 -8.83 -13.16 0.52
C GLU A 21 -7.69 -13.26 -0.50
N HIS A 22 -6.67 -14.09 -0.25
CA HIS A 22 -5.58 -14.30 -1.20
C HIS A 22 -6.03 -14.94 -2.52
N ASP A 23 -6.97 -15.89 -2.54
CA ASP A 23 -7.33 -16.59 -3.78
C ASP A 23 -8.24 -15.79 -4.74
N THR A 24 -8.91 -14.76 -4.23
CA THR A 24 -9.77 -13.85 -5.04
C THR A 24 -9.15 -12.48 -5.30
N THR A 25 -8.08 -12.12 -4.55
CA THR A 25 -7.48 -10.78 -4.55
C THR A 25 -6.03 -10.75 -5.08
N SER A 26 -5.41 -11.90 -5.39
CA SER A 26 -3.94 -12.00 -5.45
C SER A 26 -3.20 -11.47 -6.68
N ILE A 27 -3.83 -11.04 -7.77
CA ILE A 27 -3.05 -10.57 -8.94
C ILE A 27 -3.14 -9.05 -9.11
N CYS A 28 -4.32 -8.49 -8.87
CA CYS A 28 -4.62 -7.06 -8.74
C CYS A 28 -6.15 -6.92 -8.80
N ASP A 29 -6.78 -6.25 -7.84
CA ASP A 29 -8.21 -5.95 -7.91
C ASP A 29 -8.46 -4.79 -8.90
N LEU A 30 -9.00 -5.13 -10.06
CA LEU A 30 -9.26 -4.19 -11.15
C LEU A 30 -10.26 -3.10 -10.75
N SER A 31 -11.24 -3.43 -9.90
CA SER A 31 -12.25 -2.48 -9.44
C SER A 31 -11.60 -1.40 -8.57
N GLN A 32 -10.79 -1.80 -7.60
CA GLN A 32 -10.02 -0.88 -6.76
C GLN A 32 -9.00 -0.06 -7.56
N ALA A 33 -8.31 -0.68 -8.51
CA ALA A 33 -7.37 0.04 -9.38
C ALA A 33 -8.09 1.10 -10.22
N PHE A 34 -9.30 0.80 -10.70
CA PHE A 34 -10.15 1.74 -11.42
C PHE A 34 -10.63 2.89 -10.53
N ASP A 35 -11.11 2.61 -9.31
CA ASP A 35 -11.56 3.64 -8.38
C ASP A 35 -10.43 4.62 -8.02
N ARG A 36 -9.21 4.11 -7.84
CA ARG A 36 -7.99 4.93 -7.63
C ARG A 36 -7.63 5.80 -8.82
N LEU A 37 -7.90 5.32 -10.03
CA LEU A 37 -7.69 6.06 -11.27
C LEU A 37 -8.73 7.16 -11.43
N TRP A 38 -10.01 6.80 -11.31
CA TRP A 38 -11.13 7.70 -11.47
C TRP A 38 -11.10 8.83 -10.43
N SER A 39 -10.82 8.51 -9.17
CA SER A 39 -10.68 9.51 -8.11
C SER A 39 -9.55 10.53 -8.36
N CYS A 40 -8.50 10.13 -9.10
CA CYS A 40 -7.43 11.05 -9.51
C CYS A 40 -7.87 12.03 -10.61
N TYR A 41 -8.67 11.55 -11.56
CA TYR A 41 -9.21 12.36 -12.66
C TYR A 41 -10.51 13.09 -12.32
N ALA A 42 -11.14 12.76 -11.19
CA ALA A 42 -12.37 13.40 -10.74
C ALA A 42 -12.22 14.92 -10.71
N LEU A 43 -13.21 15.63 -11.24
CA LEU A 43 -13.13 17.08 -11.47
C LEU A 43 -12.82 17.87 -10.19
N GLY A 44 -13.39 17.45 -9.05
CA GLY A 44 -13.16 18.11 -7.77
C GLY A 44 -11.74 17.97 -7.23
N SER A 45 -11.12 16.79 -7.41
CA SER A 45 -9.74 16.56 -6.96
C SER A 45 -8.75 17.32 -7.84
N GLN A 46 -8.98 17.36 -9.16
CA GLN A 46 -8.19 18.15 -10.09
C GLN A 46 -8.36 19.66 -9.89
N ALA A 47 -9.58 20.15 -9.65
CA ALA A 47 -9.83 21.58 -9.42
C ALA A 47 -9.07 22.09 -8.17
N THR A 48 -9.09 21.32 -7.08
CA THR A 48 -8.37 21.68 -5.85
C THR A 48 -6.86 21.69 -6.06
N HIS A 49 -6.33 20.70 -6.78
CA HIS A 49 -4.90 20.63 -7.09
C HIS A 49 -4.47 21.79 -7.99
N TYR A 50 -5.25 22.06 -9.04
CA TYR A 50 -5.02 23.17 -9.96
C TYR A 50 -5.09 24.52 -9.24
N TYR A 51 -6.04 24.70 -8.32
CA TYR A 51 -6.13 25.91 -7.51
C TYR A 51 -4.90 26.12 -6.62
N ARG A 52 -4.37 25.06 -6.00
CA ARG A 52 -3.21 25.15 -5.08
C ARG A 52 -1.87 25.31 -5.79
N TYR A 53 -1.66 24.55 -6.87
CA TYR A 53 -0.35 24.42 -7.51
C TYR A 53 -0.30 24.98 -8.94
N GLY A 54 -1.43 25.37 -9.52
CA GLY A 54 -1.51 25.88 -10.90
C GLY A 54 -1.29 24.82 -11.98
N THR A 55 -1.11 23.56 -11.60
CA THR A 55 -0.84 22.44 -12.51
C THR A 55 -1.91 21.37 -12.37
N LYS A 56 -2.13 20.61 -13.45
CA LYS A 56 -2.91 19.38 -13.37
C LYS A 56 -2.17 18.39 -12.48
N LYS A 57 -2.91 17.64 -11.68
CA LYS A 57 -2.36 16.52 -10.92
C LYS A 57 -1.84 15.45 -11.87
N ASP A 58 -0.63 14.96 -11.61
CA ASP A 58 -0.06 13.84 -12.34
C ASP A 58 -0.72 12.53 -11.89
N CYS A 59 -1.49 11.92 -12.79
CA CYS A 59 -2.20 10.65 -12.57
C CYS A 59 -1.56 9.47 -13.32
N SER A 60 -0.33 9.64 -13.83
CA SER A 60 0.39 8.64 -14.63
C SER A 60 0.60 7.33 -13.89
N GLU A 61 1.04 7.38 -12.63
CA GLU A 61 1.25 6.21 -11.81
C GLU A 61 -0.04 5.36 -11.66
N ARG A 62 -1.17 6.02 -11.40
CA ARG A 62 -2.48 5.35 -11.29
C ARG A 62 -2.93 4.75 -12.61
N THR A 63 -2.67 5.42 -13.74
CA THR A 63 -2.94 4.83 -15.06
C THR A 63 -2.07 3.61 -15.34
N ASP A 64 -0.81 3.60 -14.90
CA ASP A 64 0.12 2.52 -15.17
C ASP A 64 -0.13 1.30 -14.28
N ASP A 65 -0.59 1.50 -13.05
CA ASP A 65 -1.12 0.45 -12.20
C ASP A 65 -2.38 -0.19 -12.83
N PHE A 66 -3.34 0.61 -13.32
CA PHE A 66 -4.54 0.10 -13.98
C PHE A 66 -4.22 -0.69 -15.26
N LYS A 67 -3.34 -0.16 -16.12
CA LYS A 67 -2.90 -0.86 -17.34
C LYS A 67 -2.19 -2.17 -17.03
N PHE A 68 -1.39 -2.20 -15.97
CA PHE A 68 -0.70 -3.42 -15.55
C PHE A 68 -1.69 -4.47 -15.04
N CYS A 69 -2.66 -4.06 -14.24
CA CYS A 69 -3.76 -4.92 -13.78
C CYS A 69 -4.48 -5.60 -14.96
N LEU A 70 -4.81 -4.82 -15.99
CA LEU A 70 -5.43 -5.33 -17.22
C LEU A 70 -4.51 -6.32 -17.97
N LYS A 71 -3.21 -6.02 -18.06
CA LYS A 71 -2.22 -6.90 -18.70
C LYS A 71 -2.04 -8.21 -17.94
N LEU A 72 -2.06 -8.19 -16.61
CA LEU A 72 -1.91 -9.39 -15.80
C LEU A 72 -3.10 -10.34 -15.97
N LYS A 73 -4.31 -9.80 -16.09
CA LYS A 73 -5.53 -10.59 -16.28
C LYS A 73 -5.54 -11.39 -17.59
N THR A 74 -4.84 -10.92 -18.63
CA THR A 74 -4.77 -11.61 -19.92
C THR A 74 -3.66 -12.64 -20.00
N MET A 75 -2.77 -12.70 -19.00
CA MET A 75 -1.61 -13.61 -18.97
C MET A 75 -1.91 -14.87 -18.16
N ALA A 76 -1.12 -15.93 -18.39
CA ALA A 76 -1.18 -17.14 -17.57
C ALA A 76 -0.79 -16.84 -16.11
N ARG A 77 -1.47 -17.44 -15.14
CA ARG A 77 -1.30 -17.18 -13.69
C ARG A 77 0.16 -17.22 -13.23
N ALA A 78 0.91 -18.24 -13.62
CA ALA A 78 2.33 -18.39 -13.26
C ALA A 78 3.24 -17.29 -13.84
N LYS A 79 2.90 -16.67 -14.98
CA LYS A 79 3.64 -15.52 -15.51
C LYS A 79 3.20 -14.22 -14.84
N ALA A 80 1.91 -14.10 -14.54
CA ALA A 80 1.36 -12.92 -13.86
C ALA A 80 1.94 -12.74 -12.45
N GLU A 81 2.08 -13.83 -11.70
CA GLU A 81 2.69 -13.83 -10.35
C GLU A 81 4.15 -13.34 -10.40
N LYS A 82 4.96 -13.85 -11.33
CA LYS A 82 6.35 -13.39 -11.51
C LYS A 82 6.45 -11.91 -11.84
N LEU A 83 5.64 -11.42 -12.80
CA LEU A 83 5.64 -9.99 -13.16
C LEU A 83 5.20 -9.10 -11.99
N LYS A 84 4.32 -9.60 -11.13
CA LYS A 84 3.89 -8.89 -9.92
C LYS A 84 5.03 -8.79 -8.92
N GLU A 85 5.71 -9.90 -8.63
CA GLU A 85 6.88 -9.94 -7.76
C GLU A 85 7.99 -8.99 -8.23
N GLU A 86 8.29 -9.00 -9.55
CA GLU A 86 9.26 -8.09 -10.16
C GLU A 86 8.87 -6.62 -9.95
N ARG A 87 7.59 -6.27 -10.16
CA ARG A 87 7.10 -4.90 -9.94
C ARG A 87 7.16 -4.50 -8.46
N GLU A 88 6.86 -5.42 -7.55
CA GLU A 88 6.93 -5.16 -6.10
C GLU A 88 8.37 -4.93 -5.68
N ALA A 89 9.32 -5.71 -6.18
CA ALA A 89 10.74 -5.50 -6.00
C ALA A 89 11.16 -4.11 -6.53
N GLU A 90 10.78 -3.73 -7.76
CA GLU A 90 11.08 -2.39 -8.31
C GLU A 90 10.44 -1.26 -7.49
N LYS A 91 9.26 -1.47 -6.90
CA LYS A 91 8.60 -0.47 -6.02
C LYS A 91 9.35 -0.32 -4.71
N LEU A 92 9.78 -1.43 -4.11
CA LEU A 92 10.60 -1.43 -2.89
C LEU A 92 11.95 -0.77 -3.15
N GLU A 93 12.64 -1.13 -4.23
CA GLU A 93 13.91 -0.50 -4.62
C GLU A 93 13.76 1.02 -4.78
N ARG A 94 12.70 1.49 -5.45
CA ARG A 94 12.41 2.93 -5.55
C ARG A 94 12.14 3.57 -4.19
N PHE A 95 11.33 2.92 -3.35
CA PHE A 95 10.99 3.40 -2.02
C PHE A 95 12.22 3.55 -1.13
N TYR A 96 13.15 2.59 -1.18
CA TYR A 96 14.41 2.65 -0.43
C TYR A 96 15.45 3.58 -1.06
N ALA A 97 15.41 3.80 -2.38
CA ALA A 97 16.29 4.73 -3.07
C ALA A 97 15.89 6.20 -2.84
N ASP A 98 14.60 6.47 -2.67
CA ASP A 98 14.10 7.79 -2.31
C ASP A 98 14.40 8.11 -0.84
N LYS A 99 14.47 9.41 -0.52
CA LYS A 99 14.71 9.89 0.85
C LYS A 99 13.60 9.39 1.77
N ASN A 100 13.93 8.40 2.59
CA ASN A 100 12.99 7.81 3.53
C ASN A 100 13.11 8.49 4.91
N SER A 101 12.11 8.26 5.77
CA SER A 101 12.15 8.77 7.14
C SER A 101 13.16 8.04 8.03
N GLU A 102 13.58 6.83 7.66
CA GLU A 102 14.52 6.01 8.42
C GLU A 102 15.94 6.60 8.37
N ASP A 103 16.29 7.32 7.30
CA ASP A 103 17.53 8.07 7.18
C ASP A 103 17.61 9.24 8.17
N VAL A 104 16.47 9.81 8.55
CA VAL A 104 16.39 10.97 9.46
C VAL A 104 16.17 10.51 10.91
N TRP A 105 15.38 9.46 11.14
CA TRP A 105 14.92 9.06 12.46
C TRP A 105 15.38 7.66 12.84
N THR A 106 16.12 7.55 13.96
CA THR A 106 16.47 6.26 14.54
C THR A 106 15.31 5.66 15.34
N LEU A 107 15.11 4.34 15.25
CA LEU A 107 14.14 3.61 16.07
C LEU A 107 14.36 3.85 17.57
N ARG A 108 13.28 4.20 18.28
CA ARG A 108 13.32 4.39 19.73
C ARG A 108 13.44 3.04 20.43
N LYS A 109 14.43 2.92 21.32
CA LYS A 109 14.68 1.71 22.11
C LYS A 109 13.79 1.61 23.36
N SER A 110 13.32 2.74 23.87
CA SER A 110 12.45 2.82 25.05
C SER A 110 11.18 3.61 24.75
N PRO A 111 10.04 3.26 25.37
CA PRO A 111 8.83 4.04 25.25
C PRO A 111 9.05 5.47 25.79
N PRO A 112 8.43 6.49 25.18
CA PRO A 112 8.56 7.86 25.65
C PRO A 112 7.96 7.99 27.05
N GLN A 113 8.72 8.57 27.98
CA GLN A 113 8.22 8.90 29.31
C GLN A 113 7.16 10.01 29.22
N PHE A 114 5.91 9.66 29.52
CA PHE A 114 4.83 10.65 29.60
C PHE A 114 4.94 11.40 30.92
N THR A 115 5.41 12.66 30.89
CA THR A 115 5.30 13.57 32.02
C THR A 115 4.61 14.87 31.57
N PRO A 116 3.58 15.35 32.29
CA PRO A 116 2.75 16.47 31.84
C PRO A 116 3.45 17.83 31.89
N PHE A 117 4.61 17.93 32.54
CA PHE A 117 5.39 19.16 32.66
C PHE A 117 6.88 18.83 32.55
N ASN A 118 7.48 18.99 31.37
CA ASN A 118 8.92 19.00 31.26
C ASN A 118 9.36 20.06 30.23
N PRO A 119 9.76 21.26 30.67
CA PRO A 119 10.54 22.14 29.82
C PRO A 119 11.92 21.50 29.63
N GLN A 120 12.21 21.03 28.41
CA GLN A 120 13.58 20.63 28.07
C GLN A 120 14.48 21.88 28.08
N PRO A 121 15.75 21.79 28.52
CA PRO A 121 16.70 22.90 28.43
C PRO A 121 16.98 23.32 26.99
#